data_AF-A0A7Y6B3E3-F1
#
_entry.id   AF-A0A7Y6B3E3-F1
#
_cell.length_a   1.000
_cell.length_b   1.000
_cell.length_c   1.000
_cell.angle_alpha   90.00
_cell.angle_beta   90.00
_cell.angle_gamma   90.00
#
_symmetry.space_group_name_H-M   'P 1'
#
loop_
_entity.id
_entity.type
_entity.pdbx_description
1 polymer ?
#
loop_
_entity_poly.entity_id
_entity_poly.type
_entity_poly.pdbx_seq_one_letter_code
_entity_poly.pdbx_strand_id
1 'polypeptide(L)' 'MHTAHQTALETKHATLDRRISAESQRPVPDALILADLKKQKLKLKEEMQGL' A
#
# COMPACT_ATOMS: atom_id res chain seq x y z
N MET A 1 0.42 13.80 -20.88
CA MET A 1 -0.76 13.13 -20.29
C MET A 1 -0.35 11.81 -19.65
N HIS A 2 0.43 11.84 -18.55
CA HIS A 2 0.92 10.62 -17.85
C HIS A 2 0.08 10.33 -16.59
N THR A 3 -1.22 10.64 -16.63
CA THR A 3 -2.09 10.67 -15.46
C THR A 3 -2.65 9.30 -15.11
N ALA A 4 -3.03 8.49 -16.11
CA ALA A 4 -3.67 7.19 -15.87
C ALA A 4 -2.78 6.20 -15.11
N HIS A 5 -1.47 6.18 -15.41
CA HIS A 5 -0.50 5.33 -14.72
C HIS A 5 -0.30 5.78 -13.27
N GLN A 6 -0.12 7.09 -13.03
CA GLN A 6 -0.01 7.66 -11.69
C GLN A 6 -1.25 7.42 -10.84
N THR A 7 -2.44 7.67 -11.40
CA THR A 7 -3.72 7.40 -10.72
C THR A 7 -3.90 5.92 -10.37
N ALA A 8 -3.46 5.00 -11.24
CA ALA A 8 -3.50 3.57 -10.95
C ALA A 8 -2.59 3.19 -9.78
N LEU A 9 -1.38 3.77 -9.71
CA LEU A 9 -0.46 3.57 -8.60
C LEU A 9 -1.00 4.19 -7.30
N GLU A 10 -1.51 5.41 -7.33
CA GLU A 10 -2.14 6.04 -6.16
C GLU A 10 -3.32 5.23 -5.64
N THR A 11 -4.15 4.69 -6.54
CA THR A 11 -5.29 3.83 -6.17
C THR A 11 -4.84 2.54 -5.49
N LYS A 12 -3.80 1.89 -6.02
CA LYS A 12 -3.19 0.70 -5.40
C LYS A 12 -2.60 1.04 -4.03
N HIS A 13 -1.91 2.18 -3.91
CA HIS A 13 -1.33 2.64 -2.65
C HIS A 13 -2.41 2.90 -1.60
N ALA A 14 -3.49 3.60 -1.95
CA ALA A 14 -4.62 3.85 -1.06
C ALA A 14 -5.33 2.56 -0.62
N THR A 15 -5.39 1.56 -1.50
CA THR A 15 -5.95 0.23 -1.18
C THR A 15 -5.09 -0.52 -0.16
N LEU A 16 -3.77 -0.50 -0.33
CA LEU A 16 -2.82 -1.10 0.62
C LEU A 16 -2.88 -0.40 1.98
N ASP A 17 -3.00 0.93 1.99
CA ASP A 17 -3.14 1.71 3.21
C ASP A 17 -4.39 1.32 4.01
N ARG A 18 -5.55 1.26 3.32
CA ARG A 18 -6.80 0.79 3.93
C ARG A 18 -6.69 -0.62 4.50
N ARG A 19 -6.02 -1.54 3.80
CA ARG A 19 -5.80 -2.91 4.28
C ARG A 19 -4.93 -2.93 5.53
N ILE A 20 -3.86 -2.13 5.57
CA ILE A 20 -2.98 -2.00 6.76
C ILE A 20 -3.77 -1.44 7.94
N SER A 21 -4.56 -0.39 7.74
CA SER A 21 -5.39 0.20 8.79
C SER A 21 -6.44 -0.78 9.29
N ALA A 22 -7.13 -1.48 8.39
CA ALA A 22 -8.13 -2.48 8.75
C ALA A 22 -7.50 -3.62 9.57
N GLU A 23 -6.35 -4.16 9.15
CA GLU A 23 -5.66 -5.23 9.89
C GLU A 23 -5.12 -4.74 11.24
N SER A 24 -4.58 -3.52 11.30
CA SER A 24 -4.08 -2.92 12.55
C SER A 24 -5.17 -2.63 13.57
N GLN A 25 -6.42 -2.43 13.12
CA GLN A 25 -7.58 -2.23 13.99
C GLN A 25 -8.18 -3.54 14.52
N ARG A 26 -7.72 -4.70 14.03
CA ARG A 26 -8.21 -5.99 14.53
C ARG A 26 -7.70 -6.20 15.95
N PRO A 27 -8.52 -6.81 16.83
CA PRO A 27 -8.10 -7.12 18.20
C PRO A 27 -6.85 -8.02 18.28
N VAL A 28 -6.66 -8.87 17.27
CA VAL A 28 -5.46 -9.69 17.09
C VAL A 28 -4.94 -9.44 15.67
N PRO A 29 -4.05 -8.46 15.48
CA PRO A 29 -3.50 -8.15 14.16
C PRO A 29 -2.51 -9.23 13.73
N ASP A 30 -2.60 -9.67 12.48
CA ASP A 30 -1.60 -10.54 11.88
C ASP A 30 -0.35 -9.73 11.48
N ALA A 31 0.72 -9.91 12.25
CA ALA A 31 1.99 -9.21 12.04
C ALA A 31 2.67 -9.57 10.71
N LEU A 32 2.51 -10.80 10.22
CA LEU A 32 3.08 -11.22 8.94
C LEU A 32 2.35 -10.55 7.78
N ILE A 33 1.02 -10.52 7.83
CA ILE A 33 0.20 -9.81 6.84
C ILE A 33 0.51 -8.31 6.87
N LEU A 34 0.61 -7.70 8.05
CA LEU A 34 0.97 -6.28 8.18
C LEU A 34 2.35 -5.98 7.60
N ALA A 35 3.34 -6.83 7.85
CA ALA A 35 4.70 -6.65 7.32
C ALA A 35 4.70 -6.75 5.79
N ASP A 36 3.99 -7.74 5.23
CA ASP A 36 3.88 -7.91 3.78
C ASP A 36 3.16 -6.73 3.12
N LEU A 37 2.02 -6.30 3.66
CA LEU A 37 1.28 -5.13 3.16
C LEU A 37 2.13 -3.85 3.20
N LYS A 38 2.89 -3.62 4.28
CA LYS A 38 3.80 -2.47 4.39
C LYS A 38 4.93 -2.55 3.36
N LYS A 39 5.48 -3.74 3.11
CA LYS A 39 6.51 -3.95 2.08
C LYS A 39 5.97 -3.70 0.67
N GLN A 40 4.77 -4.16 0.36
CA GLN A 40 4.10 -3.85 -0.90
C GLN A 40 3.86 -2.34 -1.05
N LYS A 41 3.41 -1.67 0.01
CA LYS A 41 3.21 -0.21 0.02
C LYS A 41 4.51 0.55 -0.24
N LEU A 42 5.62 0.11 0.36
CA LEU A 42 6.94 0.70 0.16
C LEU A 42 7.38 0.57 -1.30
N LYS A 43 7.32 -0.63 -1.89
CA LYS A 43 7.65 -0.83 -3.30
C LYS A 43 6.84 0.04 -4.25
N LEU A 44 5.55 0.17 -3.97
CA LEU A 44 4.66 0.98 -4.80
C LEU A 44 4.98 2.48 -4.67
N LYS A 45 5.42 2.91 -3.48
CA LYS A 45 5.91 4.27 -3.26
C LYS A 45 7.22 4.53 -4.00
N GLU A 46 8.14 3.56 -4.01
CA GLU A 46 9.40 3.64 -4.78
C GLU A 46 9.11 3.74 -6.27
N GLU A 47 8.21 2.90 -6.81
CA GLU A 47 7.77 2.92 -8.21
C GLU A 47 7.13 4.27 -8.59
N MET A 48 6.35 4.89 -7.69
CA MET A 48 5.81 6.24 -7.89
C MET A 48 6.86 7.34 -7.82
N GLN A 49 7.87 7.19 -6.96
CA GLN A 49 8.96 8.15 -6.83
C GLN A 49 10.04 8.00 -7.92
N GLY A 50 10.06 6.88 -8.64
CA GLY A 50 11.07 6.57 -9.66
C GLY A 50 12.45 6.27 -9.08
N LEU A 51 12.49 5.78 -7.83
CA LEU A 51 13.70 5.28 -7.16
C LEU A 51 13.88 3.78 -7.46
#